data_AF-A0AAV6G5E7-F1
#
_entry.id   AF-A0AAV6G5E7-F1
#
_cell.length_a   1.000
_cell.length_b   1.000
_cell.length_c   1.000
_cell.angle_alpha   90.00
_cell.angle_beta   90.00
_cell.angle_gamma   90.00
#
_symmetry.space_group_name_H-M   'P 1'
#
loop_
_entity.id
_entity.type
_entity.pdbx_description
1 polymer ?
#
loop_
_entity_poly.entity_id
_entity_poly.type
_entity_poly.pdbx_seq_one_letter_code
_entity_poly.pdbx_strand_id
1 'polypeptide(L)'
;MVEPMQTLAGRRPCGRERLWKAPACRSVAVLPFRCPRCGESTRFRSLTALRTHLQFSHTFSTPPVSRAPPISMPPSPEDDRPAFLELHPAPTPLTTAAKAHPPPSPLDHTYGGVSMEAGLQVRLWVALKRAEQQLQSEHAQCPLLLEEQHRLSRQVHSAAMVIASLRQQLATSQHQLKQRESEVLGMQSWLALAAQHEMCSKETLRSFIETLLQRLHVAESCANRRP
;
A
#
# COMPACT_ATOMS: atom_id res chain seq x y z
N MET A 1 14.33 -3.88 -51.28
CA MET A 1 14.62 -2.45 -51.56
C MET A 1 14.87 -1.78 -50.23
N VAL A 2 16.13 -1.72 -49.82
CA VAL A 2 16.60 -1.08 -48.59
C VAL A 2 17.78 -0.22 -49.03
N GLU A 3 17.58 1.09 -49.00
CA GLU A 3 18.58 2.13 -49.24
C GLU A 3 18.53 3.10 -48.04
N PRO A 4 19.64 3.80 -47.71
CA PRO A 4 20.23 3.73 -46.39
C PRO A 4 20.19 5.08 -45.66
N MET A 5 20.67 5.02 -44.42
CA MET A 5 20.99 6.13 -43.52
C MET A 5 21.58 7.35 -44.24
N GLN A 6 20.86 8.47 -44.19
CA GLN A 6 21.43 9.78 -44.52
C GLN A 6 21.86 10.50 -43.25
N THR A 7 23.17 10.51 -43.06
CA THR A 7 23.94 11.34 -42.15
C THR A 7 23.81 12.80 -42.60
N LEU A 8 23.09 13.64 -41.86
CA LEU A 8 23.17 15.09 -42.02
C LEU A 8 24.03 15.70 -40.92
N ALA A 9 25.26 16.03 -41.31
CA ALA A 9 26.14 16.93 -40.59
C ALA A 9 25.47 18.30 -40.40
N GLY A 10 25.19 18.64 -39.15
CA GLY A 10 24.72 19.96 -38.74
C GLY A 10 25.71 20.62 -37.80
N ARG A 11 26.86 21.10 -38.33
CA ARG A 11 27.65 22.12 -37.63
C ARG A 11 26.82 23.41 -37.60
N ARG A 12 26.44 23.89 -36.41
CA ARG A 12 26.04 25.29 -36.20
C ARG A 12 26.52 25.83 -34.84
N PRO A 13 26.74 27.14 -34.76
CA PRO A 13 27.84 27.74 -34.01
C PRO A 13 27.48 28.13 -32.57
N CYS A 14 28.49 28.06 -31.72
CA CYS A 14 28.50 28.67 -30.39
C CYS A 14 28.47 30.20 -30.52
N GLY A 15 27.43 30.86 -30.00
CA GLY A 15 27.38 32.32 -29.94
C GLY A 15 25.97 32.91 -29.82
N ARG A 16 25.48 33.04 -28.58
CA ARG A 16 24.70 34.21 -28.13
C ARG A 16 24.46 34.14 -26.63
N GLU A 17 25.20 34.97 -25.90
CA GLU A 17 24.92 35.38 -24.54
C GLU A 17 23.51 35.98 -24.48
N ARG A 18 22.62 35.35 -23.71
CA ARG A 18 21.43 36.03 -23.21
C ARG A 18 21.77 36.59 -21.83
N LEU A 19 22.06 37.88 -21.85
CA LEU A 19 22.06 38.79 -20.71
C LEU A 19 20.76 38.61 -19.91
N TRP A 20 20.82 37.85 -18.82
CA TRP A 20 19.75 37.79 -17.84
C TRP A 20 19.71 39.15 -17.14
N LYS A 21 18.84 40.05 -17.59
CA LYS A 21 18.50 41.24 -16.82
C LYS A 21 17.68 40.80 -15.61
N ALA A 22 18.31 40.73 -14.44
CA ALA A 22 17.60 40.65 -13.18
C ALA A 22 16.85 41.99 -12.94
N PRO A 23 15.53 41.99 -12.66
CA PRO A 23 14.84 43.22 -12.29
C PRO A 23 15.21 43.63 -10.87
N ALA A 24 15.44 44.94 -10.70
CA ALA A 24 15.83 45.60 -9.47
C ALA A 24 14.90 45.25 -8.29
N CYS A 25 15.51 44.87 -7.17
CA CYS A 25 14.82 44.60 -5.91
C CYS A 25 14.21 45.88 -5.34
N ARG A 26 12.89 46.04 -5.46
CA ARG A 26 12.10 46.70 -4.41
C ARG A 26 12.11 45.77 -3.21
N SER A 27 12.59 46.26 -2.06
CA SER A 27 12.61 45.53 -0.79
C SER A 27 11.19 45.37 -0.21
N VAL A 28 10.33 44.64 -0.93
CA VAL A 28 9.34 43.82 -0.26
C VAL A 28 10.18 42.81 0.51
N ALA A 29 10.02 42.71 1.83
CA ALA A 29 10.68 41.66 2.60
C ALA A 29 10.31 40.33 1.94
N VAL A 30 11.20 39.81 1.10
CA VAL A 30 10.98 38.57 0.37
C VAL A 30 11.03 37.54 1.48
N LEU A 31 9.88 36.96 1.76
CA LEU A 31 9.76 35.79 2.61
C LEU A 31 9.72 34.60 1.64
N PRO A 32 10.89 34.12 1.15
CA PRO A 32 10.94 33.15 0.05
C PRO A 32 10.45 31.77 0.51
N PHE A 33 10.52 31.50 1.81
CA PHE A 33 10.16 30.21 2.37
C PHE A 33 8.68 30.20 2.73
N ARG A 34 7.97 29.16 2.30
CA ARG A 34 6.53 28.97 2.51
C ARG A 34 6.27 27.66 3.22
N CYS A 35 5.23 27.63 4.06
CA CYS A 35 4.77 26.39 4.65
C CYS A 35 3.88 25.64 3.65
N PRO A 36 4.19 24.38 3.29
CA PRO A 36 3.38 23.60 2.35
C PRO A 36 1.98 23.24 2.88
N ARG A 37 1.78 23.24 4.21
CA ARG A 37 0.47 22.94 4.83
C ARG A 37 -0.41 24.18 4.98
N CYS A 38 0.19 25.36 5.15
CA CYS A 38 -0.55 26.60 5.37
C CYS A 38 -0.70 27.46 4.11
N GLY A 39 -0.02 27.12 3.01
CA GLY A 39 -0.14 27.83 1.74
C GLY A 39 0.45 29.24 1.77
N GLU A 40 -0.16 30.19 1.04
CA GLU A 40 0.41 31.53 0.84
C GLU A 40 0.28 32.48 2.03
N SER A 41 -0.55 32.13 3.01
CA SER A 41 -0.85 32.95 4.19
C SER A 41 0.27 32.98 5.22
N THR A 42 1.22 32.04 5.14
CA THR A 42 2.37 31.97 6.06
C THR A 42 3.68 31.89 5.29
N ARG A 43 4.49 32.94 5.41
CA ARG A 43 5.80 33.01 4.78
C ARG A 43 6.86 33.36 5.82
N PHE A 44 8.06 32.86 5.60
CA PHE A 44 9.17 32.95 6.56
C PHE A 44 10.39 33.59 5.91
N ARG A 45 11.10 34.39 6.72
CA ARG A 45 12.35 35.09 6.34
C ARG A 45 13.57 34.18 6.33
N SER A 46 13.50 33.04 7.02
CA SER A 46 14.59 32.07 7.10
C SER A 46 14.05 30.63 7.22
N LEU A 47 14.88 29.67 6.82
CA LEU A 47 14.59 28.24 7.02
C LEU A 47 14.45 27.87 8.49
N THR A 48 15.18 28.53 9.39
CA THR A 48 15.06 28.29 10.84
C THR A 48 13.67 28.67 11.35
N ALA A 49 13.13 29.83 10.93
CA ALA A 49 11.78 30.25 11.30
C ALA A 49 10.71 29.33 10.71
N LEU A 50 10.91 28.83 9.48
CA LEU A 50 10.04 27.81 8.89
C LEU A 50 10.12 26.49 9.68
N ARG A 51 11.30 26.01 10.04
CA ARG A 51 11.49 24.77 10.81
C ARG A 51 10.83 24.84 12.18
N THR A 52 11.00 25.95 12.90
CA THR A 52 10.32 26.16 14.19
C THR A 52 8.80 26.19 14.00
N HIS A 53 8.29 26.86 12.97
CA HIS A 53 6.87 26.83 12.67
C HIS A 53 6.35 25.42 12.37
N LEU A 54 7.06 24.64 11.54
CA LEU A 54 6.69 23.23 11.29
C LEU A 54 6.72 22.40 12.57
N GLN A 55 7.70 22.64 13.45
CA GLN A 55 7.87 21.89 14.70
C GLN A 55 6.83 22.25 15.76
N PHE A 56 6.42 23.52 15.88
CA PHE A 56 5.51 24.00 16.94
C PHE A 56 4.06 24.18 16.49
N SER A 57 3.82 24.48 15.22
CA SER A 57 2.46 24.68 14.67
C SER A 57 1.92 23.42 13.98
N HIS A 58 2.79 22.45 13.67
CA HIS A 58 2.40 21.12 13.17
C HIS A 58 2.96 19.99 14.03
N THR A 59 3.21 20.26 15.32
CA THR A 59 3.61 19.25 16.30
C THR A 59 2.56 18.14 16.30
N PHE A 60 2.99 16.92 15.97
CA PHE A 60 2.17 15.74 15.68
C PHE A 60 1.39 15.75 14.36
N SER A 61 2.13 15.81 13.25
CA SER A 61 2.05 14.67 12.33
C SER A 61 3.42 14.43 11.75
N THR A 62 4.16 13.53 12.40
CA THR A 62 5.07 12.64 11.70
C THR A 62 4.48 12.35 10.32
N PRO A 63 5.16 12.65 9.21
CA PRO A 63 4.75 12.05 7.96
C PRO A 63 4.77 10.54 8.22
N PRO A 64 3.76 9.76 7.79
CA PRO A 64 4.09 8.38 7.55
C PRO A 64 5.27 8.44 6.58
N VAL A 65 6.41 7.90 6.99
CA VAL A 65 7.24 7.14 6.07
C VAL A 65 6.24 6.44 5.14
N SER A 66 6.43 6.53 3.83
CA SER A 66 5.77 5.66 2.86
C SER A 66 6.18 4.21 3.11
N ARG A 67 5.89 3.72 4.30
CA ARG A 67 5.66 2.35 4.67
C ARG A 67 4.28 2.09 4.10
N ALA A 68 4.16 0.95 3.43
CA ALA A 68 2.90 0.23 3.32
C ALA A 68 2.02 0.52 4.55
N PRO A 69 0.68 0.59 4.40
CA PRO A 69 -0.20 0.78 5.55
C PRO A 69 0.32 -0.12 6.66
N PRO A 70 0.54 0.40 7.89
CA PRO A 70 0.85 -0.51 8.97
C PRO A 70 -0.27 -1.53 8.89
N ILE A 71 0.11 -2.80 8.77
CA ILE A 71 -0.79 -3.85 9.16
C ILE A 71 -1.08 -3.44 10.60
N SER A 72 -2.22 -2.76 10.81
CA SER A 72 -2.83 -2.69 12.10
C SER A 72 -2.98 -4.16 12.43
N MET A 73 -2.01 -4.69 13.19
CA MET A 73 -2.31 -5.83 14.00
C MET A 73 -3.59 -5.38 14.72
N PRO A 74 -4.69 -6.11 14.53
CA PRO A 74 -5.87 -5.84 15.32
C PRO A 74 -5.44 -5.81 16.79
N PRO A 75 -6.07 -4.99 17.64
CA PRO A 75 -5.78 -5.03 19.07
C PRO A 75 -5.73 -6.49 19.49
N SER A 76 -4.59 -6.91 20.06
CA SER A 76 -4.48 -8.25 20.62
C SER A 76 -5.59 -8.37 21.66
N PRO A 77 -6.52 -9.31 21.51
CA PRO A 77 -7.60 -9.49 22.46
C PRO A 77 -7.03 -10.26 23.66
N GLU A 78 -6.51 -9.51 24.61
CA GLU A 78 -6.30 -9.99 25.98
C GLU A 78 -7.22 -9.07 26.80
N ASP A 79 -8.53 -9.32 26.85
CA ASP A 79 -9.11 -10.23 27.84
C ASP A 79 -10.52 -10.68 27.40
N ASP A 80 -10.63 -11.37 26.27
CA ASP A 80 -11.80 -12.21 25.96
C ASP A 80 -11.29 -13.45 25.25
N ARG A 81 -10.69 -14.33 26.06
CA ARG A 81 -10.26 -15.69 25.71
C ARG A 81 -11.35 -16.37 24.86
N PRO A 82 -11.13 -16.69 23.57
CA PRO A 82 -11.79 -17.84 23.01
C PRO A 82 -11.10 -19.02 23.67
N ALA A 83 -11.84 -19.72 24.54
CA ALA A 83 -11.39 -21.00 25.03
C ALA A 83 -10.93 -21.82 23.82
N PHE A 84 -9.65 -22.20 23.89
CA PHE A 84 -9.01 -23.23 23.11
C PHE A 84 -10.04 -24.27 22.66
N LEU A 85 -10.01 -24.62 21.37
CA LEU A 85 -10.56 -25.89 20.87
C LEU A 85 -9.76 -27.02 21.54
N GLU A 86 -10.00 -27.18 22.83
CA GLU A 86 -9.69 -28.36 23.58
C GLU A 86 -10.71 -29.39 23.08
N LEU A 87 -10.23 -30.38 22.35
CA LEU A 87 -10.93 -31.65 22.21
C LEU A 87 -11.22 -32.15 23.63
N HIS A 88 -12.40 -31.84 24.15
CA HIS A 88 -12.93 -32.50 25.34
C HIS A 88 -13.92 -33.57 24.91
N PRO A 89 -13.88 -34.75 25.57
CA PRO A 89 -14.60 -35.93 25.15
C PRO A 89 -16.11 -35.74 25.34
N ALA A 90 -16.85 -36.52 24.56
CA ALA A 90 -18.30 -36.62 24.56
C ALA A 90 -18.92 -36.58 25.98
N PRO A 91 -20.06 -35.90 26.17
CA PRO A 91 -20.79 -36.02 27.42
C PRO A 91 -21.39 -37.41 27.51
N THR A 92 -20.79 -38.25 28.34
CA THR A 92 -21.50 -39.37 28.97
C THR A 92 -22.54 -38.79 29.93
N PRO A 93 -23.80 -39.25 29.89
CA PRO A 93 -24.78 -38.91 30.93
C PRO A 93 -24.47 -39.76 32.17
N LEU A 94 -24.56 -39.20 33.38
CA LEU A 94 -24.87 -39.85 34.70
C LEU A 94 -24.60 -38.80 35.82
N THR A 95 -25.61 -38.20 36.45
CA THR A 95 -26.31 -38.64 37.70
C THR A 95 -25.90 -37.79 38.90
N THR A 96 -26.87 -37.10 39.53
CA THR A 96 -27.10 -36.91 40.98
C THR A 96 -28.37 -36.03 41.12
N ALA A 97 -29.56 -36.61 41.20
CA ALA A 97 -30.27 -36.95 42.43
C ALA A 97 -30.65 -35.75 43.32
N ALA A 98 -31.85 -35.18 43.08
CA ALA A 98 -32.65 -34.52 44.10
C ALA A 98 -34.15 -34.62 43.77
N LYS A 99 -34.72 -35.75 44.19
CA LYS A 99 -35.99 -35.86 44.92
C LYS A 99 -37.23 -35.14 44.34
N ALA A 100 -37.99 -35.87 43.53
CA ALA A 100 -39.44 -35.73 43.49
C ALA A 100 -40.07 -37.13 43.47
N HIS A 101 -41.13 -37.26 44.27
CA HIS A 101 -41.84 -38.48 44.64
C HIS A 101 -42.24 -39.41 43.48
N PRO A 102 -42.35 -40.73 43.72
CA PRO A 102 -43.00 -41.64 42.79
C PRO A 102 -44.52 -41.41 42.81
N PRO A 103 -45.18 -41.16 41.66
CA PRO A 103 -46.62 -41.41 41.55
C PRO A 103 -46.88 -42.92 41.46
N PRO A 104 -48.02 -43.38 41.98
CA PRO A 104 -48.24 -44.77 42.37
C PRO A 104 -48.25 -45.72 41.17
N SER A 105 -47.74 -46.93 41.41
CA SER A 105 -48.01 -48.11 40.61
C SER A 105 -49.50 -48.19 40.25
N PRO A 106 -49.85 -48.25 38.95
CA PRO A 106 -51.16 -48.73 38.56
C PRO A 106 -51.21 -50.20 38.98
N LEU A 107 -51.99 -50.42 40.03
CA LEU A 107 -52.53 -51.71 40.42
C LEU A 107 -52.82 -52.56 39.19
N ASP A 108 -52.47 -53.84 39.28
CA ASP A 108 -52.97 -54.92 38.45
C ASP A 108 -54.51 -54.93 38.50
N HIS A 109 -55.11 -54.05 37.72
CA HIS A 109 -56.47 -54.20 37.26
C HIS A 109 -56.38 -54.64 35.82
N THR A 110 -56.55 -55.95 35.67
CA THR A 110 -57.17 -56.62 34.54
C THR A 110 -58.26 -55.73 33.96
N TYR A 111 -57.89 -54.88 32.99
CA TYR A 111 -58.80 -54.17 32.11
C TYR A 111 -58.42 -54.56 30.69
N GLY A 112 -59.39 -55.16 30.03
CA GLY A 112 -59.21 -55.95 28.83
C GLY A 112 -58.59 -55.20 27.67
N GLY A 113 -57.87 -55.97 26.85
CA GLY A 113 -57.65 -55.78 25.42
C GLY A 113 -57.88 -54.38 24.86
N VAL A 114 -57.07 -53.39 25.23
CA VAL A 114 -56.83 -52.28 24.33
C VAL A 114 -55.83 -52.80 23.31
N SER A 115 -56.29 -52.98 22.06
CA SER A 115 -55.50 -53.53 20.95
C SER A 115 -54.09 -52.93 20.95
N MET A 116 -53.04 -53.76 20.84
CA MET A 116 -51.62 -53.35 20.70
C MET A 116 -51.44 -52.25 19.63
N GLU A 117 -52.37 -52.23 18.67
CA GLU A 117 -52.58 -51.25 17.62
C GLU A 117 -52.85 -49.81 18.14
N ALA A 118 -53.65 -49.62 19.20
CA ALA A 118 -53.96 -48.30 19.75
C ALA A 118 -52.72 -47.62 20.37
N GLY A 119 -51.88 -48.39 21.06
CA GLY A 119 -50.61 -47.90 21.59
C GLY A 119 -49.58 -47.57 20.50
N LEU A 120 -49.60 -48.31 19.38
CA LEU A 120 -48.78 -48.02 18.21
C LEU A 120 -49.22 -46.72 17.51
N GLN A 121 -50.54 -46.49 17.39
CA GLN A 121 -51.08 -45.27 16.79
C GLN A 121 -50.70 -44.00 17.56
N VAL A 122 -50.77 -44.02 18.91
CA VAL A 122 -50.38 -42.87 19.73
C VAL A 122 -48.89 -42.54 19.58
N ARG A 123 -48.02 -43.56 19.61
CA ARG A 123 -46.57 -43.35 19.40
C ARG A 123 -46.26 -42.80 18.02
N LEU A 124 -46.93 -43.31 16.99
CA LEU A 124 -46.79 -42.82 15.62
C LEU A 124 -47.24 -41.36 15.49
N TRP A 125 -48.36 -40.99 16.10
CA TRP A 125 -48.86 -39.60 16.09
C TRP A 125 -47.91 -38.64 16.79
N VAL A 126 -47.40 -39.01 17.98
CA VAL A 126 -46.43 -38.19 18.71
C VAL A 126 -45.12 -38.05 17.91
N ALA A 127 -44.64 -39.13 17.29
CA ALA A 127 -43.46 -39.08 16.44
C ALA A 127 -43.67 -38.18 15.21
N LEU A 128 -44.83 -38.28 14.55
CA LEU A 128 -45.20 -37.42 13.43
C LEU A 128 -45.26 -35.95 13.83
N LYS A 129 -45.86 -35.64 14.99
CA LYS A 129 -45.94 -34.26 15.49
C LYS A 129 -44.58 -33.69 15.87
N ARG A 130 -43.68 -34.51 16.42
CA ARG A 130 -42.28 -34.09 16.64
C ARG A 130 -41.55 -33.84 15.33
N ALA A 131 -41.73 -34.71 14.33
CA ALA A 131 -41.13 -34.53 13.01
C ALA A 131 -41.65 -33.27 12.31
N GLU A 132 -42.95 -32.98 12.43
CA GLU A 132 -43.56 -31.75 11.91
C GLU A 132 -43.00 -30.49 12.61
N GLN A 133 -42.88 -30.54 13.94
CA GLN A 133 -42.27 -29.44 14.71
C GLN A 133 -40.80 -29.22 14.34
N GLN A 134 -40.06 -30.31 14.08
CA GLN A 134 -38.67 -30.24 13.67
C GLN A 134 -38.55 -29.60 12.28
N LEU A 135 -39.36 -30.04 11.30
CA LEU A 135 -39.42 -29.44 9.97
C LEU A 135 -39.78 -27.95 10.04
N GLN A 136 -40.72 -27.57 10.92
CA GLN A 136 -41.08 -26.17 11.13
C GLN A 136 -39.93 -25.35 11.72
N SER A 137 -39.16 -25.93 12.66
CA SER A 137 -37.99 -25.25 13.23
C SER A 137 -36.86 -25.08 12.22
N GLU A 138 -36.63 -26.08 11.37
CA GLU A 138 -35.64 -26.04 10.28
C GLU A 138 -36.07 -25.02 9.21
N HIS A 139 -37.36 -25.01 8.85
CA HIS A 139 -37.92 -24.03 7.92
C HIS A 139 -37.81 -22.59 8.47
N ALA A 140 -37.99 -22.41 9.78
CA ALA A 140 -37.78 -21.12 10.44
C ALA A 140 -36.30 -20.68 10.48
N GLN A 141 -35.35 -21.62 10.41
CA GLN A 141 -33.91 -21.33 10.36
C GLN A 141 -33.40 -20.99 8.95
N CYS A 142 -34.01 -21.53 7.89
CA CYS A 142 -33.68 -21.24 6.49
C CYS A 142 -33.50 -19.74 6.15
N PRO A 143 -34.42 -18.83 6.51
CA PRO A 143 -34.27 -17.41 6.18
C PRO A 143 -33.09 -16.74 6.89
N LEU A 144 -32.75 -17.15 8.13
CA LEU A 144 -31.62 -16.60 8.88
C LEU A 144 -30.28 -17.00 8.24
N LEU A 145 -30.15 -18.26 7.84
CA LEU A 145 -28.95 -18.74 7.15
C LEU A 145 -28.77 -18.07 5.79
N LEU A 146 -29.87 -17.83 5.06
CA LEU A 146 -29.84 -17.10 3.79
C LEU A 146 -29.39 -15.65 3.98
N GLU A 147 -29.88 -14.96 5.02
CA GLU A 147 -29.46 -13.58 5.30
C GLU A 147 -27.97 -13.51 5.69
N GLU A 148 -27.49 -14.45 6.50
CA GLU A 148 -26.07 -14.54 6.84
C GLU A 148 -25.19 -14.84 5.62
N GLN A 149 -25.64 -15.76 4.75
CA GLN A 149 -24.98 -16.03 3.47
C GLN A 149 -24.93 -14.77 2.60
N HIS A 150 -26.03 -14.02 2.50
CA HIS A 150 -26.08 -12.76 1.75
C HIS A 150 -25.15 -11.70 2.35
N ARG A 151 -25.10 -11.59 3.68
CA ARG A 151 -24.22 -10.68 4.40
C ARG A 151 -22.75 -10.98 4.09
N LEU A 152 -22.35 -12.25 4.23
CA LEU A 152 -20.99 -12.71 3.90
C LEU A 152 -20.67 -12.52 2.41
N SER A 153 -21.62 -12.82 1.53
CA SER A 153 -21.49 -12.59 0.10
C SER A 153 -21.21 -11.12 -0.19
N ARG A 154 -21.99 -10.18 0.36
CA ARG A 154 -21.72 -8.73 0.19
C ARG A 154 -20.35 -8.33 0.71
N GLN A 155 -19.89 -8.89 1.83
CA GLN A 155 -18.55 -8.65 2.34
C GLN A 155 -17.47 -9.11 1.35
N VAL A 156 -17.59 -10.33 0.81
CA VAL A 156 -16.66 -10.84 -0.21
C VAL A 156 -16.68 -9.97 -1.47
N HIS A 157 -17.86 -9.54 -1.93
CA HIS A 157 -17.96 -8.62 -3.08
C HIS A 157 -17.27 -7.28 -2.80
N SER A 158 -17.47 -6.69 -1.62
CA SER A 158 -16.81 -5.45 -1.24
C SER A 158 -15.28 -5.60 -1.14
N ALA A 159 -14.81 -6.70 -0.54
CA ALA A 159 -13.39 -7.02 -0.43
C ALA A 159 -12.77 -7.25 -1.81
N ALA A 160 -13.48 -7.92 -2.72
CA ALA A 160 -13.03 -8.11 -4.10
C ALA A 160 -12.84 -6.77 -4.83
N MET A 161 -13.73 -5.79 -4.64
CA MET A 161 -13.58 -4.45 -5.20
C MET A 161 -12.36 -3.71 -4.64
N VAL A 162 -12.12 -3.81 -3.32
CA VAL A 162 -10.92 -3.22 -2.68
C VAL A 162 -9.64 -3.90 -3.17
N ILE A 163 -9.64 -5.22 -3.32
CA ILE A 163 -8.48 -5.95 -3.86
C ILE A 163 -8.22 -5.53 -5.32
N ALA A 164 -9.27 -5.40 -6.13
CA ALA A 164 -9.14 -4.94 -7.51
C ALA A 164 -8.56 -3.52 -7.60
N SER A 165 -9.04 -2.60 -6.76
CA SER A 165 -8.54 -1.22 -6.74
C SER A 165 -7.07 -1.14 -6.29
N LEU A 166 -6.69 -1.89 -5.24
CA LEU A 166 -5.31 -1.96 -4.77
C LEU A 166 -4.38 -2.58 -5.82
N ARG A 167 -4.82 -3.62 -6.54
CA ARG A 167 -4.06 -4.21 -7.65
C ARG A 167 -3.83 -3.21 -8.77
N GLN A 168 -4.86 -2.43 -9.13
CA GLN A 168 -4.74 -1.38 -10.12
C GLN A 168 -3.76 -0.29 -9.67
N GLN A 169 -3.86 0.15 -8.41
CA GLN A 169 -2.93 1.14 -7.85
C GLN A 169 -1.50 0.63 -7.86
N LEU A 170 -1.29 -0.64 -7.47
CA LEU A 170 0.02 -1.27 -7.51
C LEU A 170 0.58 -1.30 -8.93
N ALA A 171 -0.20 -1.75 -9.92
CA ALA A 171 0.22 -1.77 -11.33
C ALA A 171 0.61 -0.38 -11.84
N THR A 172 -0.17 0.64 -11.47
CA THR A 172 0.08 2.04 -11.84
C THR A 172 1.39 2.53 -11.21
N SER A 173 1.60 2.27 -9.92
CA SER A 173 2.83 2.65 -9.21
C SER A 173 4.06 1.90 -9.72
N GLN A 174 3.93 0.62 -10.08
CA GLN A 174 5.00 -0.18 -10.67
C GLN A 174 5.41 0.35 -12.04
N HIS A 175 4.44 0.73 -12.88
CA HIS A 175 4.73 1.36 -14.17
C HIS A 175 5.47 2.68 -13.99
N GLN A 176 5.03 3.52 -13.05
CA GLN A 176 5.71 4.77 -12.72
C GLN A 176 7.14 4.52 -12.25
N LEU A 177 7.37 3.53 -11.38
CA LEU A 177 8.73 3.21 -10.91
C LEU A 177 9.63 2.76 -12.06
N LYS A 178 9.15 1.88 -12.93
CA LYS A 178 9.90 1.47 -14.13
C LYS A 178 10.23 2.66 -15.04
N GLN A 179 9.29 3.59 -15.20
CA GLN A 179 9.53 4.82 -15.95
C GLN A 179 10.63 5.66 -15.28
N ARG A 180 10.53 5.90 -13.97
CA ARG A 180 11.53 6.68 -13.21
C ARG A 180 12.91 6.04 -13.26
N GLU A 181 12.98 4.72 -13.19
CA GLU A 181 14.23 3.97 -13.35
C GLU A 181 14.84 4.22 -14.73
N SER A 182 14.04 4.15 -15.79
CA SER A 182 14.53 4.42 -17.15
C SER A 182 14.97 5.88 -17.36
N GLU A 183 14.27 6.85 -16.75
CA GLU A 183 14.67 8.27 -16.76
C GLU A 183 16.03 8.45 -16.07
N VAL A 184 16.22 7.82 -14.91
CA VAL A 184 17.47 7.90 -14.14
C VAL A 184 18.63 7.25 -14.89
N LEU A 185 18.42 6.08 -15.50
CA LEU A 185 19.44 5.44 -16.34
C LEU A 185 19.78 6.30 -17.57
N GLY A 186 18.77 6.94 -18.17
CA GLY A 186 18.97 7.89 -19.25
C GLY A 186 19.81 9.10 -18.83
N MET A 187 19.51 9.70 -17.67
CA MET A 187 20.30 10.80 -17.11
C MET A 187 21.73 10.37 -16.79
N GLN A 188 21.93 9.18 -16.22
CA GLN A 188 23.28 8.66 -15.93
C GLN A 188 24.11 8.49 -17.20
N SER A 189 23.53 7.93 -18.26
CA SER A 189 24.19 7.80 -19.57
C SER A 189 24.55 9.17 -20.16
N TRP A 190 23.62 10.12 -20.10
CA TRP A 190 23.88 11.49 -20.57
C TRP A 190 24.99 12.19 -19.79
N LEU A 191 25.01 12.05 -18.46
CA LEU A 191 26.07 12.61 -17.62
C LEU A 191 27.42 11.98 -17.89
N ALA A 192 27.47 10.66 -18.12
CA ALA A 192 28.71 9.96 -18.47
C ALA A 192 29.28 10.47 -19.81
N LEU A 193 28.41 10.62 -20.84
CA LEU A 193 28.81 11.19 -22.13
C LEU A 193 29.26 12.65 -22.01
N ALA A 194 28.55 13.47 -21.22
CA ALA A 194 28.93 14.85 -20.97
C ALA A 194 30.30 14.95 -20.28
N ALA A 195 30.54 14.13 -19.26
CA ALA A 195 31.83 14.06 -18.58
C ALA A 195 32.96 13.64 -19.52
N GLN A 196 32.73 12.64 -20.39
CA GLN A 196 33.72 12.23 -21.39
C GLN A 196 34.02 13.34 -22.40
N HIS A 197 33.00 14.07 -22.85
CA HIS A 197 33.19 15.22 -23.74
C HIS A 197 34.00 16.33 -23.06
N GLU A 198 33.72 16.63 -21.79
CA GLU A 198 34.53 17.57 -20.99
C GLU A 198 35.98 17.11 -20.85
N MET A 199 36.22 15.82 -20.60
CA MET A 199 37.59 15.28 -20.50
C MET A 199 38.33 15.39 -21.83
N CYS A 200 37.70 15.00 -22.94
CA CYS A 200 38.31 15.06 -24.27
C CYS A 200 38.63 16.51 -24.70
N SER A 201 37.71 17.45 -24.46
CA SER A 201 37.94 18.87 -24.76
C SER A 201 39.04 19.48 -23.88
N LYS A 202 39.14 19.08 -22.60
CA LYS A 202 40.25 19.47 -21.72
C LYS A 202 41.59 18.96 -22.21
N GLU A 203 41.68 17.70 -22.65
CA GLU A 203 42.92 17.13 -23.19
C GLU A 203 43.34 17.81 -24.50
N THR A 204 42.36 18.12 -25.36
CA THR A 204 42.60 18.87 -26.60
C THR A 204 43.18 20.25 -26.32
N LEU A 205 42.58 20.97 -25.36
CA LEU A 205 43.07 22.29 -24.95
C LEU A 205 44.47 22.19 -24.33
N ARG A 206 44.70 21.19 -23.48
CA ARG A 206 46.02 20.92 -22.88
C ARG A 206 47.09 20.73 -23.95
N SER A 207 46.87 19.83 -24.91
CA SER A 207 47.81 19.55 -26.01
C SER A 207 48.08 20.79 -26.87
N PHE A 208 47.06 21.61 -27.13
CA PHE A 208 47.22 22.87 -27.84
C PHE A 208 48.11 23.86 -27.07
N ILE A 209 47.87 24.03 -25.77
CA ILE A 209 48.69 24.89 -24.91
C ILE A 209 50.14 24.38 -24.86
N GLU A 210 50.36 23.08 -24.66
CA GLU A 210 51.70 22.48 -24.66
C GLU A 210 52.44 22.72 -25.98
N THR A 211 51.74 22.57 -27.11
CA THR A 211 52.29 22.86 -28.45
C THR A 211 52.66 24.33 -28.60
N LEU A 212 51.82 25.26 -28.10
CA LEU A 212 52.13 26.69 -28.12
C LEU A 212 53.35 27.02 -27.26
N LEU A 213 53.45 26.45 -26.06
CA LEU A 213 54.57 26.64 -25.16
C LEU A 213 55.88 26.12 -25.77
N GLN A 214 55.85 24.95 -26.43
CA GLN A 214 57.02 24.41 -27.15
C GLN A 214 57.49 25.35 -28.26
N ARG A 215 56.55 25.86 -29.09
CA ARG A 215 56.88 26.81 -30.17
C ARG A 215 57.45 28.12 -29.63
N LEU A 216 56.92 28.63 -28.51
CA LEU A 216 57.42 29.83 -27.85
C LEU A 216 58.83 29.62 -27.31
N HIS A 217 59.09 28.50 -26.63
CA HIS A 217 60.42 28.18 -26.10
C HIS A 217 61.48 28.04 -27.20
N VAL A 218 61.13 27.44 -28.35
CA VAL A 218 62.01 27.38 -29.52
C VAL A 218 62.27 28.78 -30.08
N ALA A 219 61.24 29.62 -30.18
CA ALA A 219 61.40 31.01 -30.64
C ALA A 219 62.29 31.83 -29.71
N GLU A 220 62.12 31.72 -28.39
CA GLU A 220 62.97 32.36 -27.38
C GLU A 220 64.42 31.88 -27.48
N SER A 221 64.63 30.57 -27.57
CA SER A 221 65.97 29.98 -27.71
C SER A 221 66.66 30.43 -28.99
N CYS A 222 65.92 30.56 -30.10
CA CYS A 222 66.43 31.08 -31.36
C CYS A 222 66.75 32.59 -31.29
N ALA A 223 65.95 33.37 -30.56
CA ALA A 223 66.22 34.80 -30.34
C ALA A 223 67.47 35.01 -29.49
N ASN A 224 67.63 34.23 -28.41
CA ASN A 224 68.75 34.35 -27.47
C ASN A 224 70.10 33.85 -28.02
N ARG A 225 70.09 33.12 -29.15
CA ARG A 225 71.30 32.64 -29.86
C ARG A 225 71.74 33.55 -31.02
N ARG A 226 71.01 34.61 -31.34
CA ARG A 226 71.47 35.58 -32.36
C ARG A 226 72.53 36.49 -31.72
N PRO A 227 73.75 36.54 -32.30
CA PRO A 227 74.87 37.33 -31.77
C PRO A 227 74.66 38.84 -31.92
#